data_AF-A0A3N0XHH7-F1
#
_entry.id   AF-A0A3N0XHH7-F1
#
_cell.length_a   1.000
_cell.length_b   1.000
_cell.length_c   1.000
_cell.angle_alpha   90.00
_cell.angle_beta   90.00
_cell.angle_gamma   90.00
#
_symmetry.space_group_name_H-M   'P 1'
#
loop_
_entity.id
_entity.type
_entity.pdbx_description
1 polymer ?
#
loop_
_entity_poly.entity_id
_entity_poly.type
_entity_poly.pdbx_seq_one_letter_code
_entity_poly.pdbx_strand_id
1 'polypeptide(L)'
;MLLSACLRRCARLLYWIPVTIIIVVVMWSYYAYVVHFCWILLTCATQRVVFLCLFHVCFGMFSWSFWKAVSTPPSSPSVEFQLSSSDSLLYEQERGGMEKSQILLEIFQKLPVHTRTATGGQETCL
;
A
#
# COMPACT_ATOMS: atom_id res chain seq x y z
N MET A 1 17.92 -3.36 21.73
CA MET A 1 17.12 -4.22 20.82
C MET A 1 15.63 -4.33 21.20
N LEU A 2 15.25 -4.37 22.48
CA LEU A 2 13.83 -4.45 22.91
C LEU A 2 12.99 -3.21 22.58
N LEU A 3 13.57 -2.01 22.66
CA LEU A 3 12.88 -0.74 22.36
C LEU A 3 12.43 -0.66 20.89
N SER A 4 13.26 -1.13 19.95
CA SER A 4 12.94 -1.12 18.51
C SER A 4 11.94 -2.21 18.10
N ALA A 5 11.82 -3.29 18.87
CA ALA A 5 10.77 -4.30 18.67
C ALA A 5 9.41 -3.80 19.16
N CYS A 6 9.39 -3.09 20.30
CA CYS A 6 8.16 -2.51 20.86
C CYS A 6 7.62 -1.38 19.96
N LEU A 7 8.50 -0.46 19.52
CA LEU A 7 8.15 0.60 18.56
C LEU A 7 7.61 0.06 17.23
N ARG A 8 8.19 -1.03 16.70
CA ARG A 8 7.68 -1.69 15.48
C ARG A 8 6.31 -2.33 15.67
N ARG A 9 6.02 -2.88 16.85
CA ARG A 9 4.69 -3.41 17.19
C ARG A 9 3.66 -2.28 17.35
N CYS A 10 4.01 -1.20 18.03
CA CYS A 10 3.15 -0.02 18.16
C CYS A 10 2.86 0.62 16.81
N ALA A 11 3.86 0.76 15.93
CA ALA A 11 3.67 1.28 14.58
C ALA A 11 2.75 0.39 13.74
N ARG A 12 2.84 -0.94 13.87
CA ARG A 12 1.95 -1.87 13.19
C ARG A 12 0.51 -1.74 13.68
N LEU A 13 0.30 -1.56 14.99
CA LEU A 13 -1.02 -1.32 15.56
C LEU A 13 -1.59 0.01 15.08
N LEU A 14 -0.81 1.09 15.11
CA LEU A 14 -1.21 2.41 14.61
C LEU A 14 -1.56 2.39 13.12
N TYR A 15 -0.83 1.61 12.32
CA TYR A 15 -1.14 1.41 10.89
C TYR A 15 -2.47 0.70 10.65
N TRP A 16 -2.87 -0.20 11.56
CA TRP A 16 -4.15 -0.92 11.46
C TRP A 16 -5.36 -0.09 11.93
N ILE A 17 -5.17 0.97 12.72
CA ILE A 17 -6.26 1.86 13.16
C ILE A 17 -7.13 2.36 12.00
N PRO A 18 -6.60 3.00 10.94
CA PRO A 18 -7.43 3.49 9.84
C PRO A 18 -8.21 2.36 9.15
N VAL A 19 -7.60 1.18 8.98
CA VAL A 19 -8.26 0.00 8.40
C VAL A 19 -9.43 -0.45 9.27
N THR A 20 -9.24 -0.52 10.59
CA THR A 20 -10.30 -0.92 11.52
C THR A 20 -11.47 0.06 11.56
N ILE A 21 -11.21 1.37 11.48
CA ILE A 21 -12.27 2.39 11.44
C ILE A 21 -13.16 2.19 10.21
N ILE A 22 -12.55 1.97 9.04
CA ILE A 22 -13.29 1.73 7.79
C ILE A 22 -14.17 0.48 7.93
N ILE A 23 -13.63 -0.62 8.48
CA ILE A 23 -14.39 -1.86 8.69
C ILE A 23 -15.59 -1.62 9.61
N VAL A 24 -15.41 -0.90 10.73
CA VAL A 24 -16.49 -0.61 11.67
C VAL A 24 -17.60 0.21 11.01
N VAL A 25 -17.24 1.26 10.26
CA VAL A 25 -18.21 2.12 9.56
C VAL A 25 -18.97 1.33 8.51
N VAL A 26 -18.29 0.46 7.76
CA VAL A 26 -18.88 -0.38 6.71
C VAL A 26 -19.82 -1.44 7.30
N MET A 27 -19.46 -2.05 8.44
CA MET A 27 -20.33 -3.01 9.13
C MET A 27 -21.57 -2.31 9.71
N TRP A 28 -21.40 -1.10 10.25
CA TRP A 28 -22.52 -0.31 10.75
C TRP A 28 -23.48 0.09 9.63
N SER A 29 -22.95 0.54 8.49
CA SER A 29 -23.79 0.91 7.34
C SER A 29 -24.52 -0.30 6.75
N TYR A 30 -23.90 -1.49 6.74
CA TYR A 30 -24.56 -2.74 6.37
C TYR A 30 -25.75 -3.03 7.29
N TYR A 31 -25.56 -2.95 8.61
CA TYR A 31 -26.64 -3.15 9.57
C TYR A 31 -27.78 -2.12 9.38
N ALA A 32 -27.44 -0.84 9.26
CA ALA A 32 -28.44 0.22 9.05
C ALA A 32 -29.24 0.00 7.76
N TYR A 33 -28.60 -0.42 6.67
CA TYR A 33 -29.26 -0.67 5.39
C TYR A 33 -30.17 -1.90 5.44
N VAL A 34 -29.67 -3.04 5.92
CA VAL A 34 -30.45 -4.28 5.93
C VAL A 34 -31.59 -4.24 6.95
N VAL A 35 -31.34 -3.70 8.14
CA VAL A 35 -32.34 -3.67 9.22
C VAL A 35 -33.24 -2.45 9.08
N HIS A 36 -32.72 -1.23 9.08
CA HIS A 36 -33.61 -0.06 9.06
C HIS A 36 -34.19 0.20 7.67
N PHE A 37 -33.38 0.20 6.60
CA PHE A 37 -33.90 0.53 5.27
C PHE A 37 -34.75 -0.61 4.70
N CYS A 38 -34.21 -1.83 4.62
CA CYS A 38 -34.95 -2.95 4.04
C CYS A 38 -36.11 -3.42 4.92
N TRP A 39 -35.98 -3.49 6.25
CA TRP A 39 -37.06 -4.01 7.11
C TRP A 39 -38.17 -2.99 7.39
N ILE A 40 -37.82 -1.73 7.66
CA ILE A 40 -38.78 -0.72 8.14
C ILE A 40 -39.31 0.14 6.98
N LEU A 41 -38.46 0.50 6.02
CA LEU A 41 -38.83 1.46 4.98
C LEU A 41 -39.49 0.81 3.75
N LEU A 42 -39.07 -0.41 3.40
CA LEU A 42 -39.60 -1.14 2.24
C LEU A 42 -40.80 -2.01 2.63
N THR A 43 -41.98 -1.63 2.16
CA THR A 43 -43.26 -2.34 2.35
C THR A 43 -43.50 -3.43 1.30
N CYS A 44 -42.95 -3.29 0.09
CA CYS A 44 -43.08 -4.25 -1.00
C CYS A 44 -41.98 -5.33 -0.95
N ALA A 45 -42.37 -6.61 -0.90
CA ALA A 45 -41.45 -7.74 -0.82
C ALA A 45 -40.49 -7.83 -2.02
N THR A 46 -41.01 -7.64 -3.25
CA THR A 46 -40.19 -7.71 -4.48
C THR A 46 -39.11 -6.63 -4.50
N GLN A 47 -39.49 -5.40 -4.14
CA GLN A 47 -38.55 -4.28 -4.07
C GLN A 47 -37.49 -4.52 -3.00
N ARG A 48 -37.88 -5.02 -1.81
CA ARG A 48 -36.95 -5.38 -0.74
C ARG A 48 -35.88 -6.36 -1.24
N VAL A 49 -36.28 -7.43 -1.93
CA VAL A 49 -35.34 -8.45 -2.43
C VAL A 49 -34.37 -7.85 -3.46
N VAL A 50 -34.86 -7.05 -4.41
CA VAL A 50 -34.01 -6.45 -5.46
C VAL A 50 -32.95 -5.53 -4.86
N PHE A 51 -33.33 -4.62 -3.96
CA PHE A 51 -32.39 -3.70 -3.31
C PHE A 51 -31.38 -4.44 -2.41
N LEU A 52 -31.84 -5.46 -1.69
CA LEU A 52 -30.98 -6.27 -0.82
C LEU A 52 -29.94 -7.05 -1.63
N CYS A 53 -30.34 -7.65 -2.77
CA CYS A 53 -29.42 -8.32 -3.68
C CYS A 53 -28.38 -7.36 -4.28
N LEU A 54 -28.81 -6.21 -4.81
CA LEU A 54 -27.91 -5.19 -5.35
C LEU A 54 -26.89 -4.72 -4.33
N PHE A 55 -27.35 -4.45 -3.10
CA PHE A 55 -26.48 -4.04 -2.01
C PHE A 55 -25.45 -5.10 -1.65
N HIS A 56 -25.83 -6.38 -1.58
CA HIS A 56 -24.89 -7.47 -1.27
C HIS A 56 -23.83 -7.67 -2.35
N VAL A 57 -24.19 -7.50 -3.63
CA VAL A 57 -23.23 -7.56 -4.73
C VAL A 57 -22.21 -6.43 -4.60
N CYS A 58 -22.66 -5.19 -4.40
CA CYS A 58 -21.78 -4.04 -4.19
C CYS A 58 -20.90 -4.20 -2.95
N PHE A 59 -21.48 -4.66 -1.84
CA PHE A 59 -20.76 -4.90 -0.59
C PHE A 59 -19.70 -6.00 -0.73
N GLY A 60 -20.02 -7.08 -1.45
CA GLY A 60 -19.09 -8.16 -1.77
C GLY A 60 -17.92 -7.66 -2.60
N MET A 61 -18.20 -6.89 -3.67
CA MET A 61 -17.15 -6.31 -4.51
C MET A 61 -16.27 -5.31 -3.73
N PHE A 62 -16.88 -4.48 -2.89
CA PHE A 62 -16.15 -3.54 -2.03
C PHE A 62 -15.25 -4.30 -1.04
N SER A 63 -15.79 -5.27 -0.32
CA SER A 63 -15.05 -6.06 0.66
C SER A 63 -13.90 -6.83 0.01
N TRP A 64 -14.13 -7.41 -1.17
CA TRP A 64 -13.10 -8.09 -1.94
C TRP A 64 -11.97 -7.15 -2.36
N SER A 65 -12.31 -6.00 -2.93
CA SER A 65 -11.34 -5.01 -3.39
C SER A 65 -10.54 -4.42 -2.22
N PHE A 66 -11.22 -4.13 -1.11
CA PHE A 66 -10.61 -3.66 0.12
C PHE A 66 -9.65 -4.69 0.72
N TRP A 67 -10.07 -5.96 0.78
CA TRP A 67 -9.23 -7.05 1.27
C TRP A 67 -7.98 -7.22 0.40
N LYS A 68 -8.13 -7.18 -0.93
CA LYS A 68 -7.01 -7.25 -1.87
C LYS A 68 -6.06 -6.07 -1.68
N ALA A 69 -6.56 -4.85 -1.51
CA ALA A 69 -5.72 -3.67 -1.31
C ALA A 69 -4.92 -3.74 0.01
N VAL A 70 -5.55 -4.17 1.10
CA VAL A 70 -4.89 -4.28 2.42
C VAL A 70 -3.91 -5.45 2.48
N SER A 71 -4.22 -6.57 1.82
CA SER A 71 -3.41 -7.79 1.89
C SER A 71 -2.28 -7.84 0.87
N THR A 72 -2.28 -6.98 -0.14
CA THR A 72 -1.22 -6.98 -1.17
C THR A 72 -0.01 -6.22 -0.63
N PRO A 73 1.12 -6.91 -0.35
CA PRO A 73 2.33 -6.22 0.05
C PRO A 73 2.86 -5.39 -1.14
N PRO A 74 3.54 -4.26 -0.88
CA PRO A 74 4.19 -3.50 -1.94
C PRO A 74 5.24 -4.37 -2.62
N SER A 75 5.27 -4.33 -3.95
CA SER A 75 6.33 -4.99 -4.70
C SER A 75 7.64 -4.26 -4.46
N SER A 76 8.67 -4.99 -4.02
CA SER A 76 10.03 -4.45 -3.97
C SER A 76 10.64 -4.41 -5.38
N PRO A 77 11.59 -3.50 -5.65
CA PRO A 77 12.36 -3.54 -6.88
C PRO A 77 13.11 -4.88 -7.02
N SER A 78 13.28 -5.35 -8.25
CA SER A 78 14.06 -6.57 -8.50
C SER A 78 15.51 -6.39 -8.06
N VAL A 79 16.19 -7.50 -7.76
CA VAL A 79 17.59 -7.52 -7.31
C VAL A 79 18.55 -6.81 -8.27
N GLU A 80 18.19 -6.70 -9.54
CA GLU A 80 18.99 -6.00 -10.56
C GLU A 80 19.05 -4.48 -10.32
N PHE A 81 18.00 -3.88 -9.73
CA PHE A 81 17.97 -2.46 -9.34
C PHE A 81 18.52 -2.20 -7.95
N GLN A 82 18.87 -3.25 -7.20
CA GLN A 82 19.52 -3.11 -5.91
C GLN A 82 21.02 -3.00 -6.14
N LEU A 83 21.69 -2.08 -5.44
CA LEU A 83 23.15 -2.02 -5.50
C LEU A 83 23.73 -3.35 -5.04
N SER A 84 24.65 -3.91 -5.84
CA SER A 84 25.45 -5.06 -5.40
C SER A 84 26.16 -4.72 -4.10
N SER A 85 26.29 -5.69 -3.20
CA SER A 85 26.94 -5.48 -1.89
C SER A 85 28.37 -4.92 -2.01
N SER A 86 29.07 -5.27 -3.10
CA SER A 86 30.39 -4.75 -3.43
C SER A 86 30.35 -3.27 -3.84
N ASP A 87 29.38 -2.90 -4.67
CA ASP A 87 29.22 -1.52 -5.16
C ASP A 87 28.74 -0.59 -4.04
N SER A 88 27.89 -1.09 -3.11
CA SER A 88 27.46 -0.31 -1.95
C SER A 88 28.61 -0.01 -0.98
N LEU A 89 29.53 -0.96 -0.80
CA LEU A 89 30.72 -0.76 0.03
C LEU A 89 31.70 0.22 -0.60
N LEU A 90 31.91 0.11 -1.91
CA LEU A 90 32.75 1.05 -2.66
C LEU A 90 32.14 2.47 -2.63
N TYR A 91 30.82 2.57 -2.79
CA TYR A 91 30.09 3.82 -2.62
C TYR A 91 30.25 4.39 -1.21
N GLU A 92 30.11 3.60 -0.14
CA GLU A 92 30.31 4.09 1.23
C GLU A 92 31.75 4.55 1.50
N GLN A 93 32.73 3.84 0.94
CA GLN A 93 34.16 4.14 1.10
C GLN A 93 34.57 5.43 0.39
N GLU A 94 33.93 5.75 -0.74
CA GLU A 94 34.24 6.96 -1.50
C GLU A 94 33.76 8.24 -0.78
N ARG A 95 34.67 9.18 -0.53
CA ARG A 95 34.36 10.46 0.13
C ARG A 95 33.97 11.57 -0.85
N GLY A 96 34.34 11.45 -2.13
CA GLY A 96 34.08 12.45 -3.17
C GLY A 96 32.66 12.36 -3.74
N GLY A 97 31.87 13.42 -3.62
CA GLY A 97 30.50 13.46 -4.18
C GLY A 97 30.44 13.32 -5.71
N MET A 98 31.49 13.77 -6.42
CA MET A 98 31.61 13.65 -7.88
C MET A 98 31.88 12.20 -8.32
N GLU A 99 32.77 11.49 -7.63
CA GLU A 99 33.13 10.10 -7.93
C GLU A 99 31.96 9.14 -7.66
N LYS A 100 31.25 9.37 -6.54
CA LYS A 100 29.98 8.70 -6.22
C LYS A 100 28.95 8.80 -7.34
N SER A 101 28.80 10.00 -7.92
CA SER A 101 27.86 10.26 -9.01
C SER A 101 28.24 9.51 -10.30
N GLN A 102 29.54 9.37 -10.57
CA GLN A 102 30.05 8.70 -11.77
C GLN A 102 29.87 7.18 -11.70
N ILE A 103 30.15 6.56 -10.55
CA ILE A 103 29.92 5.12 -10.31
C ILE A 103 28.44 4.79 -10.48
N LEU A 104 27.57 5.63 -9.90
CA LEU A 104 26.14 5.49 -10.02
C LEU A 104 25.69 5.58 -11.49
N LEU A 105 26.19 6.58 -12.24
CA LEU A 105 25.90 6.75 -13.66
C LEU A 105 26.22 5.51 -14.50
N GLU A 106 27.35 4.87 -14.23
CA GLU A 106 27.78 3.65 -14.93
C GLU A 106 26.84 2.46 -14.64
N ILE A 107 26.40 2.31 -13.39
CA ILE A 107 25.45 1.27 -12.99
C ILE A 107 24.12 1.52 -13.71
N PHE A 108 23.56 2.72 -13.59
CA PHE A 108 22.27 3.05 -14.19
C PHE A 108 22.25 2.99 -15.72
N GLN A 109 23.38 3.22 -16.42
CA GLN A 109 23.46 3.00 -17.86
C GLN A 109 23.20 1.54 -18.28
N LYS A 110 23.45 0.59 -17.37
CA LYS A 110 23.22 -0.85 -17.60
C LYS A 110 21.77 -1.26 -17.32
N LEU A 111 20.96 -0.38 -16.72
CA LEU A 111 19.56 -0.63 -16.38
C LEU A 111 18.61 0.16 -17.31
N PRO A 112 17.41 -0.35 -17.59
CA PRO A 112 16.43 0.33 -18.45
C PRO A 112 15.71 1.49 -17.73
N VAL A 113 16.44 2.38 -17.07
CA VAL A 113 15.89 3.53 -16.34
C VAL A 113 15.93 4.78 -17.21
N HIS A 114 14.75 5.36 -17.45
CA HIS A 114 14.59 6.54 -18.30
C HIS A 114 14.19 7.80 -17.50
N THR A 115 13.86 7.64 -16.22
CA THR A 115 13.49 8.74 -15.33
C THR A 115 14.73 9.36 -14.69
N ARG A 116 14.67 10.68 -14.46
CA ARG A 116 15.71 11.46 -13.79
C ARG A 116 15.08 12.37 -12.75
N THR A 117 15.85 12.72 -11.74
CA THR A 117 15.45 13.67 -10.69
C THR A 117 15.23 15.07 -11.29
N ALA A 118 14.51 15.94 -10.59
CA ALA A 118 14.26 17.32 -11.02
C ALA A 118 15.54 18.13 -11.31
N THR A 119 16.66 17.79 -10.66
CA THR A 119 17.98 18.38 -10.87
C THR A 119 18.78 17.74 -12.02
N GLY A 120 18.19 16.79 -12.76
CA GLY A 120 18.83 16.05 -13.84
C GLY A 120 19.71 14.88 -13.39
N GLY A 121 19.73 14.59 -12.08
CA GLY A 121 20.42 13.46 -11.46
C GLY A 121 19.66 12.13 -11.61
N GLN A 122 20.23 11.05 -11.06
CA GLN A 122 19.59 9.74 -11.00
C GLN A 122 18.87 9.56 -9.65
N GLU A 123 17.65 9.03 -9.71
CA GLU A 123 16.83 8.80 -8.52
C GLU A 123 17.38 7.62 -7.72
N THR A 124 17.84 7.90 -6.51
CA THR A 124 18.41 6.91 -5.59
C THR A 124 17.68 6.94 -4.26
N CYS A 125 17.40 5.75 -3.72
CA CYS A 125 16.95 5.59 -2.34
C CYS A 125 18.17 5.12 -1.53
N LEU A 126 18.63 5.95 -0.60
CA LEU A 126 19.68 5.64 0.37
C LEU A 126 19.10 4.95 1.61
#